data_AF-A0A4Q5UAB3-F1
#
_entry.id   AF-A0A4Q5UAB3-F1
#
_cell.length_a   1.000
_cell.length_b   1.000
_cell.length_c   1.000
_cell.angle_alpha   90.00
_cell.angle_beta   90.00
_cell.angle_gamma   90.00
#
_symmetry.space_group_name_H-M   'P 1'
#
loop_
_entity.id
_entity.type
_entity.pdbx_description
1 polymer ?
#
loop_
_entity_poly.entity_id
_entity_poly.type
_entity_poly.pdbx_seq_one_letter_code
_entity_poly.pdbx_strand_id
1 'polypeptide(L)'
;MKKIVKSLCITGFSLVLVLSAKAQLQLPGNALGHDLKKVIRDYPNQFSHLQGDVLQEKTQATDYELNFHIDGAESSIITKYSAKGRPVVSCEALLLTTEDFEEACRKYRSVYALFNHMAVKMDNGVTFYLKGDFQKPVEERKFSSSVLAFEKADAYVSKMKVEVSLQYEYMEWKVRFRIYEREREDSERGDMIDEEEL
;
A
#
# COMPACT_ATOMS: atom_id res chain seq x y z
N MET A 1 -61.47 9.15 -63.06
CA MET A 1 -60.52 9.39 -61.96
C MET A 1 -61.28 9.73 -60.68
N LYS A 2 -61.28 8.86 -59.67
CA LYS A 2 -61.52 9.17 -58.24
C LYS A 2 -61.12 7.94 -57.42
N LYS A 3 -60.19 8.15 -56.50
CA LYS A 3 -59.33 7.12 -55.89
C LYS A 3 -60.04 6.41 -54.74
N ILE A 4 -59.91 5.07 -54.71
CA ILE A 4 -60.26 4.20 -53.58
C ILE A 4 -59.12 4.31 -52.57
N VAL A 5 -59.41 4.73 -51.34
CA VAL A 5 -58.42 4.76 -50.26
C VAL A 5 -58.73 3.62 -49.30
N LYS A 6 -57.77 2.70 -49.18
CA LYS A 6 -57.84 1.50 -48.35
C LYS A 6 -57.53 1.82 -46.89
N SER A 7 -58.20 1.05 -46.02
CA SER A 7 -58.00 0.86 -44.58
C SER A 7 -56.55 0.92 -44.11
N LEU A 8 -56.32 1.53 -42.92
CA LEU A 8 -55.37 1.01 -41.92
C LEU A 8 -55.64 1.61 -40.53
N CYS A 9 -56.34 0.84 -39.69
CA CYS A 9 -56.25 0.98 -38.24
C CYS A 9 -54.94 0.33 -37.79
N ILE A 10 -54.01 1.09 -37.18
CA ILE A 10 -52.98 0.52 -36.30
C ILE A 10 -52.88 1.43 -35.08
N THR A 11 -53.46 0.93 -33.99
CA THR A 11 -53.34 1.40 -32.63
C THR A 11 -51.87 1.38 -32.20
N GLY A 12 -51.32 2.56 -31.90
CA GLY A 12 -49.98 2.71 -31.31
C GLY A 12 -49.96 2.23 -29.86
N PHE A 13 -49.44 1.02 -29.64
CA PHE A 13 -49.18 0.48 -28.32
C PHE A 13 -47.87 1.08 -27.79
N SER A 14 -47.97 2.06 -26.89
CA SER A 14 -46.82 2.64 -26.19
C SER A 14 -46.29 1.64 -25.15
N LEU A 15 -45.26 0.88 -25.53
CA LEU A 15 -44.53 0.02 -24.61
C LEU A 15 -43.45 0.85 -23.91
N VAL A 16 -43.78 1.42 -22.75
CA VAL A 16 -42.80 2.02 -21.85
C VAL A 16 -41.98 0.89 -21.22
N LEU A 17 -40.80 0.64 -21.78
CA LEU A 17 -39.79 -0.20 -21.15
C LEU A 17 -39.23 0.55 -19.94
N VAL A 18 -39.79 0.29 -18.76
CA VAL A 18 -39.18 0.67 -17.47
C VAL A 18 -37.96 -0.23 -17.26
N LEU A 19 -36.84 0.15 -17.87
CA LEU A 19 -35.53 -0.37 -17.48
C LEU A 19 -35.28 0.10 -16.05
N SER A 20 -35.54 -0.78 -15.08
CA SER A 20 -35.07 -0.62 -13.71
C SER A 20 -33.55 -0.75 -13.73
N ALA A 21 -32.86 0.35 -14.01
CA ALA A 21 -31.43 0.45 -13.82
C ALA A 21 -31.16 0.31 -12.31
N LYS A 22 -30.68 -0.87 -11.89
CA LYS A 22 -30.04 -1.01 -10.59
C LYS A 22 -28.68 -0.35 -10.67
N ALA A 23 -28.66 0.98 -10.58
CA ALA A 23 -27.46 1.71 -10.20
C ALA A 23 -27.19 1.38 -8.72
N GLN A 24 -26.59 0.23 -8.46
CA GLN A 24 -25.94 0.00 -7.17
C GLN A 24 -24.78 0.98 -7.11
N LEU A 25 -24.94 2.02 -6.29
CA LEU A 25 -23.84 2.86 -5.85
C LEU A 25 -22.85 1.94 -5.11
N GLN A 26 -21.91 1.37 -5.85
CA GLN A 26 -20.71 0.79 -5.28
C GLN A 26 -19.92 1.97 -4.76
N LEU A 27 -20.09 2.29 -3.48
CA LEU A 27 -19.09 3.09 -2.77
C LEU A 27 -17.76 2.36 -3.00
N PRO A 28 -16.71 3.03 -3.54
CA PRO A 28 -15.43 2.38 -3.76
C PRO A 28 -14.99 1.77 -2.43
N GLY A 29 -15.00 0.44 -2.36
CA GLY A 29 -14.55 -0.29 -1.20
C GLY A 29 -13.08 0.06 -0.97
N ASN A 30 -12.71 0.31 0.28
CA ASN A 30 -11.32 0.56 0.65
C ASN A 30 -10.52 -0.76 0.64
N ALA A 31 -10.49 -1.44 -0.50
CA ALA A 31 -9.85 -2.75 -0.70
C ALA A 31 -8.34 -2.66 -0.42
N LEU A 32 -7.68 -1.64 -0.98
CA LEU A 32 -6.30 -1.30 -0.63
C LEU A 32 -6.10 -1.19 0.90
N GLY A 33 -6.95 -0.43 1.61
CA GLY A 33 -6.85 -0.30 3.07
C GLY A 33 -7.04 -1.61 3.83
N HIS A 34 -7.89 -2.50 3.34
CA HIS A 34 -8.07 -3.84 3.90
C HIS A 34 -6.80 -4.69 3.71
N ASP A 35 -6.23 -4.68 2.51
CA ASP A 35 -5.05 -5.45 2.16
C ASP A 35 -3.82 -4.97 2.93
N LEU A 36 -3.63 -3.65 3.04
CA LEU A 36 -2.54 -3.07 3.84
C LEU A 36 -2.64 -3.45 5.32
N LYS A 37 -3.86 -3.50 5.89
CA LYS A 37 -4.05 -3.99 7.27
C LYS A 37 -3.66 -5.45 7.40
N LYS A 38 -3.96 -6.29 6.40
CA LYS A 38 -3.54 -7.69 6.39
C LYS A 38 -2.01 -7.80 6.41
N VAL A 39 -1.30 -7.01 5.61
CA VAL A 39 0.18 -6.99 5.61
C VAL A 39 0.72 -6.53 6.97
N ILE A 40 0.21 -5.42 7.52
CA ILE A 40 0.66 -4.90 8.83
C ILE A 40 0.47 -5.94 9.93
N ARG A 41 -0.67 -6.64 9.95
CA ARG A 41 -0.98 -7.64 10.98
C ARG A 41 -0.03 -8.84 10.95
N ASP A 42 0.58 -9.15 9.81
CA ASP A 42 1.52 -10.27 9.70
C ASP A 42 2.97 -9.90 10.02
N TYR A 43 3.24 -8.63 10.32
CA TYR A 43 4.58 -8.17 10.72
C TYR A 43 5.16 -8.97 11.91
N PRO A 44 4.43 -9.28 13.00
CA PRO A 44 4.97 -10.08 14.10
C PRO A 44 5.41 -11.49 13.67
N ASN A 45 4.80 -12.03 12.62
CA ASN A 45 5.14 -13.31 12.02
C ASN A 45 6.18 -13.18 10.88
N GLN A 46 6.80 -12.00 10.74
CA GLN A 46 7.81 -11.72 9.71
C GLN A 46 7.30 -12.00 8.28
N PHE A 47 6.01 -11.71 8.05
CA PHE A 47 5.31 -11.94 6.79
C PHE A 47 5.28 -13.40 6.32
N SER A 48 5.56 -14.37 7.21
CA SER A 48 5.61 -15.78 6.86
C SER A 48 4.29 -16.35 6.35
N HIS A 49 3.15 -15.82 6.77
CA HIS A 49 1.84 -16.25 6.26
C HIS A 49 1.48 -15.61 4.93
N LEU A 50 2.20 -14.56 4.53
CA LEU A 50 1.97 -13.83 3.28
C LEU A 50 3.02 -14.14 2.21
N GLN A 51 4.06 -14.90 2.56
CA GLN A 51 5.12 -15.28 1.64
C GLN A 51 4.61 -16.24 0.57
N GLY A 52 4.90 -15.92 -0.70
CA GLY A 52 4.69 -16.76 -1.87
C GLY A 52 6.01 -17.32 -2.42
N ASP A 53 6.09 -17.40 -3.74
CA ASP A 53 7.20 -17.99 -4.46
C ASP A 53 8.47 -17.12 -4.38
N VAL A 54 9.63 -17.76 -4.52
CA VAL A 54 10.93 -17.06 -4.60
C VAL A 54 11.03 -16.33 -5.93
N LEU A 55 11.20 -15.02 -5.88
CA LEU A 55 11.45 -14.19 -7.06
C LEU A 55 12.94 -14.14 -7.40
N GLN A 56 13.78 -13.96 -6.37
CA GLN A 56 15.22 -13.82 -6.56
C GLN A 56 16.01 -14.19 -5.30
N GLU A 57 17.07 -14.97 -5.46
CA GLU A 57 18.06 -15.22 -4.42
C GLU A 57 19.30 -14.34 -4.65
N LYS A 58 19.65 -13.54 -3.65
CA LYS A 58 20.86 -12.70 -3.61
C LYS A 58 21.77 -13.22 -2.51
N THR A 59 23.06 -12.86 -2.56
CA THR A 59 24.04 -13.29 -1.56
C THR A 59 23.66 -12.93 -0.12
N GLN A 60 22.95 -11.81 0.08
CA GLN A 60 22.60 -11.28 1.40
C GLN A 60 21.09 -11.18 1.65
N ALA A 61 20.24 -11.57 0.69
CA ALA A 61 18.81 -11.50 0.84
C ALA A 61 18.07 -12.41 -0.14
N THR A 62 16.86 -12.82 0.20
CA THR A 62 15.95 -13.51 -0.70
C THR A 62 14.66 -12.71 -0.84
N ASP A 63 14.26 -12.47 -2.09
CA ASP A 63 13.02 -11.80 -2.43
C ASP A 63 11.95 -12.83 -2.76
N TYR A 64 10.77 -12.62 -2.20
CA TYR A 64 9.58 -13.45 -2.37
C TYR A 64 8.43 -12.61 -2.88
N GLU A 65 7.56 -13.23 -3.67
CA GLU A 65 6.27 -12.64 -4.00
C GLU A 65 5.34 -12.67 -2.77
N LEU A 66 4.34 -11.79 -2.72
CA LEU A 66 3.23 -11.98 -1.79
C LEU A 66 2.28 -13.05 -2.36
N ASN A 67 1.75 -13.91 -1.49
CA ASN A 67 0.79 -14.94 -1.88
C ASN A 67 -0.61 -14.42 -2.22
N PHE A 68 -0.78 -13.09 -2.27
CA PHE A 68 -2.01 -12.43 -2.69
C PHE A 68 -1.67 -11.07 -3.31
N HIS A 69 -2.56 -10.58 -4.17
CA HIS A 69 -2.44 -9.27 -4.79
C HIS A 69 -2.97 -8.17 -3.87
N ILE A 70 -2.19 -7.10 -3.66
CA ILE A 70 -2.65 -5.90 -2.98
C ILE A 70 -3.40 -5.04 -3.99
N ASP A 71 -4.67 -4.73 -3.69
CA ASP A 71 -5.51 -3.92 -4.56
C ASP A 71 -4.85 -2.57 -4.92
N GLY A 72 -4.70 -2.31 -6.22
CA GLY A 72 -4.08 -1.08 -6.73
C GLY A 72 -2.56 -1.01 -6.60
N ALA A 73 -1.88 -2.13 -6.35
CA ALA A 73 -0.43 -2.28 -6.47
C ALA A 73 -0.04 -2.86 -7.84
N GLU A 74 1.04 -2.35 -8.42
CA GLU A 74 1.67 -2.88 -9.64
C GLU A 74 2.51 -4.11 -9.31
N SER A 75 3.16 -4.13 -8.15
CA SER A 75 3.95 -5.26 -7.66
C SER A 75 4.07 -5.24 -6.14
N SER A 76 4.39 -6.37 -5.54
CA SER A 76 4.63 -6.49 -4.10
C SER A 76 5.69 -7.55 -3.83
N ILE A 77 6.61 -7.25 -2.91
CA ILE A 77 7.79 -8.08 -2.62
C ILE A 77 8.01 -8.14 -1.11
N ILE A 78 8.27 -9.34 -0.59
CA ILE A 78 8.85 -9.56 0.74
C ILE A 78 10.34 -9.82 0.56
N THR A 79 11.19 -9.02 1.21
CA THR A 79 12.64 -9.24 1.22
C THR A 79 13.06 -9.74 2.59
N LYS A 80 13.68 -10.92 2.64
CA LYS A 80 14.32 -11.47 3.84
C LYS A 80 15.84 -11.29 3.75
N TYR A 81 16.43 -10.58 4.69
CA TYR A 81 17.87 -10.34 4.75
C TYR A 81 18.56 -11.40 5.60
N SER A 82 19.70 -11.88 5.11
CA SER A 82 20.59 -12.81 5.80
C SER A 82 21.38 -12.06 6.88
N ALA A 83 20.79 -11.92 8.06
CA ALA A 83 21.44 -11.30 9.23
C ALA A 83 21.95 -12.36 10.22
N LYS A 84 23.07 -12.09 10.91
CA LYS A 84 23.55 -12.93 12.01
C LYS A 84 22.62 -12.71 13.21
N GLY A 85 21.84 -13.73 13.57
CA GLY A 85 20.88 -13.66 14.67
C GLY A 85 19.44 -13.73 14.17
N ARG A 86 18.67 -12.65 14.37
CA ARG A 86 17.26 -12.61 13.95
C ARG A 86 17.15 -12.25 12.46
N PRO A 87 16.32 -12.95 11.68
CA PRO A 87 16.02 -12.56 10.30
C PRO A 87 15.38 -11.18 10.27
N VAL A 88 15.96 -10.27 9.47
CA VAL A 88 15.38 -8.96 9.19
C VAL A 88 14.53 -9.10 7.94
N VAL A 89 13.27 -8.66 8.00
CA VAL A 89 12.33 -8.80 6.89
C VAL A 89 11.63 -7.48 6.62
N SER A 90 11.45 -7.16 5.35
CA SER A 90 10.61 -6.05 4.90
C SER A 90 9.58 -6.49 3.88
N CYS A 91 8.46 -5.81 3.83
CA CYS A 91 7.46 -5.94 2.77
C CYS A 91 7.35 -4.60 2.05
N GLU A 92 7.29 -4.62 0.73
CA GLU A 92 7.17 -3.42 -0.10
C GLU A 92 6.12 -3.65 -1.19
N ALA A 93 5.39 -2.60 -1.57
CA ALA A 93 4.62 -2.61 -2.81
C ALA A 93 4.77 -1.31 -3.59
N LEU A 94 4.83 -1.48 -4.91
CA LEU A 94 4.77 -0.39 -5.88
C LEU A 94 3.31 -0.11 -6.20
N LEU A 95 2.84 1.12 -5.99
CA LEU A 95 1.44 1.50 -6.08
C LEU A 95 1.11 2.38 -7.28
N LEU A 96 2.12 2.98 -7.91
CA LEU A 96 2.02 3.80 -9.10
C LEU A 96 3.41 4.04 -9.68
N THR A 97 3.52 3.92 -11.01
CA THR A 97 4.61 4.41 -11.84
C THR A 97 4.05 5.39 -12.87
N THR A 98 4.59 6.61 -12.95
CA THR A 98 4.11 7.65 -13.87
C THR A 98 5.21 8.67 -14.19
N GLU A 99 5.16 9.30 -15.35
CA GLU A 99 6.04 10.44 -15.66
C GLU A 99 5.49 11.77 -15.07
N ASP A 100 4.21 11.81 -14.67
CA ASP A 100 3.55 13.00 -14.14
C ASP A 100 3.76 13.14 -12.61
N PHE A 101 4.55 14.14 -12.22
CA PHE A 101 4.82 14.45 -10.82
C PHE A 101 3.54 14.76 -10.00
N GLU A 102 2.57 15.47 -10.59
CA GLU A 102 1.34 15.85 -9.90
C GLU A 102 0.44 14.63 -9.65
N GLU A 103 0.39 13.71 -10.60
CA GLU A 103 -0.27 12.42 -10.41
C GLU A 103 0.38 11.61 -9.28
N ALA A 104 1.69 11.53 -9.28
CA ALA A 104 2.44 10.83 -8.25
C ALA A 104 2.25 11.48 -6.86
N CYS A 105 2.21 12.80 -6.78
CA CYS A 105 1.90 13.54 -5.56
C CYS A 105 0.49 13.26 -5.03
N ARG A 106 -0.51 13.19 -5.92
CA ARG A 106 -1.89 12.85 -5.55
C ARG A 106 -1.97 11.45 -4.95
N LYS A 107 -1.34 10.46 -5.59
CA LYS A 107 -1.29 9.07 -5.10
C LYS A 107 -0.51 8.96 -3.79
N TYR A 108 0.65 9.61 -3.70
CA TYR A 108 1.46 9.66 -2.48
C TYR A 108 0.65 10.19 -1.28
N ARG A 109 -0.04 11.31 -1.46
CA ARG A 109 -0.90 11.92 -0.43
C ARG A 109 -2.07 11.01 -0.06
N SER A 110 -2.72 10.37 -1.03
CA SER A 110 -3.87 9.50 -0.76
C SER A 110 -3.45 8.24 0.03
N VAL A 111 -2.30 7.65 -0.31
CA VAL A 111 -1.74 6.50 0.41
C VAL A 111 -1.32 6.89 1.83
N TYR A 112 -0.64 8.03 2.02
CA TYR A 112 -0.35 8.52 3.37
C TYR A 112 -1.62 8.76 4.19
N ALA A 113 -2.64 9.39 3.60
CA ALA A 113 -3.91 9.66 4.29
C ALA A 113 -4.65 8.37 4.68
N LEU A 114 -4.48 7.29 3.90
CA LEU A 114 -5.02 5.98 4.21
C LEU A 114 -4.34 5.36 5.45
N PHE A 115 -3.02 5.51 5.59
CA PHE A 115 -2.27 5.01 6.75
C PHE A 115 -2.40 5.89 7.98
N ASN A 116 -2.46 7.21 7.82
CA ASN A 116 -2.55 8.11 8.95
C ASN A 116 -3.87 7.91 9.70
N HIS A 117 -3.79 7.66 11.01
CA HIS A 117 -4.90 7.23 11.86
C HIS A 117 -5.54 5.87 11.50
N MET A 118 -4.85 5.03 10.71
CA MET A 118 -5.32 3.68 10.44
C MET A 118 -5.35 2.86 11.73
N ALA A 119 -6.55 2.38 12.08
CA ALA A 119 -6.74 1.43 13.17
C ALA A 119 -6.42 0.00 12.70
N VAL A 120 -5.50 -0.65 13.40
CA VAL A 120 -5.09 -2.04 13.16
C VAL A 120 -5.32 -2.83 14.44
N LYS A 121 -6.24 -3.80 14.38
CA LYS A 121 -6.48 -4.75 15.46
C LYS A 121 -5.55 -5.95 15.29
N MET A 122 -4.64 -6.14 16.24
CA MET A 122 -3.73 -7.28 16.27
C MET A 122 -4.42 -8.52 16.85
N ASP A 123 -3.78 -9.68 16.68
CA ASP A 123 -4.35 -10.97 17.09
C ASP A 123 -4.47 -11.12 18.61
N ASN A 124 -3.68 -10.36 19.39
CA ASN A 124 -3.82 -10.23 20.84
C ASN A 124 -5.07 -9.42 21.27
N GLY A 125 -5.86 -8.92 20.32
CA GLY A 125 -7.07 -8.14 20.55
C GLY A 125 -6.85 -6.63 20.73
N VAL A 126 -5.61 -6.18 20.88
CA VAL A 126 -5.25 -4.76 21.03
C VAL A 126 -5.36 -4.05 19.68
N THR A 127 -5.90 -2.83 19.70
CA THR A 127 -5.99 -1.97 18.52
C THR A 127 -4.96 -0.87 18.62
N PHE A 128 -4.11 -0.76 17.61
CA PHE A 128 -3.11 0.29 17.49
C PHE A 128 -3.50 1.26 16.36
N TYR A 129 -3.03 2.49 16.47
CA TYR A 129 -3.27 3.55 15.50
C TYR A 129 -1.94 4.02 14.92
N LEU A 130 -1.83 3.99 13.60
CA LEU A 130 -0.67 4.53 12.89
C LEU A 130 -0.71 6.05 12.89
N LYS A 131 0.44 6.67 13.07
CA LYS A 131 0.64 8.12 12.97
C LYS A 131 2.05 8.44 12.51
N GLY A 132 2.15 9.50 11.73
CA GLY A 132 3.41 10.08 11.29
C GLY A 132 3.14 11.44 10.67
N ASP A 133 4.20 12.18 10.37
CA ASP A 133 4.07 13.50 9.76
C ASP A 133 4.11 13.39 8.23
N PHE A 134 3.23 14.13 7.56
CA PHE A 134 3.22 14.19 6.10
C PHE A 134 4.37 15.07 5.61
N GLN A 135 5.31 14.47 4.89
CA GLN A 135 6.32 15.22 4.16
C GLN A 135 5.79 15.62 2.79
N LYS A 136 5.50 16.91 2.59
CA LYS A 136 5.07 17.42 1.28
C LYS A 136 6.17 17.21 0.24
N PRO A 137 5.90 16.54 -0.90
CA PRO A 137 6.87 16.39 -1.96
C PRO A 137 7.24 17.71 -2.64
N VAL A 138 8.49 17.76 -3.09
CA VAL A 138 9.07 18.88 -3.84
C VAL A 138 9.87 18.27 -4.99
N GLU A 139 9.53 18.64 -6.23
CA GLU A 139 10.00 17.96 -7.44
C GLU A 139 11.53 17.92 -7.54
N GLU A 140 12.18 19.03 -7.17
CA GLU A 140 13.64 19.21 -7.22
C GLU A 140 14.39 18.21 -6.33
N ARG A 141 13.73 17.71 -5.27
CA ARG A 141 14.34 16.75 -4.34
C ARG A 141 14.33 15.32 -4.87
N LYS A 142 13.53 15.01 -5.90
CA LYS A 142 13.43 13.67 -6.52
C LYS A 142 13.09 12.50 -5.57
N PHE A 143 12.88 12.78 -4.30
CA PHE A 143 12.57 11.83 -3.25
C PHE A 143 11.79 12.54 -2.14
N SER A 144 10.77 11.88 -1.61
CA SER A 144 10.05 12.29 -0.41
C SER A 144 9.49 11.07 0.30
N SER A 145 9.51 11.06 1.63
CA SER A 145 9.10 9.91 2.42
C SER A 145 8.39 10.35 3.69
N SER A 146 7.29 9.67 4.02
CA SER A 146 6.54 9.88 5.25
C SER A 146 6.55 8.57 6.02
N VAL A 147 7.15 8.58 7.20
CA VAL A 147 7.25 7.41 8.08
C VAL A 147 6.19 7.49 9.17
N LEU A 148 5.43 6.43 9.32
CA LEU A 148 4.41 6.24 10.35
C LEU A 148 4.83 5.13 11.32
N ALA A 149 4.46 5.31 12.58
CA ALA A 149 4.61 4.33 13.66
C ALA A 149 3.32 4.25 14.47
N PHE A 150 3.20 3.24 15.33
CA PHE A 150 2.06 3.15 16.25
C PHE A 150 2.20 4.13 17.43
N GLU A 151 1.17 4.94 17.71
CA GLU A 151 1.20 5.96 18.79
C GLU A 151 1.44 5.38 20.20
N LYS A 152 1.01 4.15 20.44
CA LYS A 152 1.14 3.43 21.72
C LYS A 152 1.63 2.02 21.47
N ALA A 153 2.75 1.90 20.76
CA ALA A 153 3.34 0.61 20.45
C ALA A 153 3.67 -0.18 21.72
N ASP A 154 3.42 -1.50 21.67
CA ASP A 154 3.97 -2.44 22.64
C ASP A 154 5.36 -2.94 22.18
N ALA A 155 5.96 -3.86 22.95
CA ALA A 155 7.26 -4.42 22.63
C ALA A 155 7.32 -5.20 21.31
N TYR A 156 6.18 -5.67 20.78
CA TYR A 156 6.13 -6.46 19.55
C TYR A 156 6.12 -5.58 18.30
N VAL A 157 5.56 -4.37 18.38
CA VAL A 157 5.35 -3.49 17.22
C VAL A 157 6.09 -2.16 17.30
N SER A 158 6.83 -1.89 18.39
CA SER A 158 7.58 -0.64 18.60
C SER A 158 8.63 -0.37 17.52
N LYS A 159 9.25 -1.43 17.00
CA LYS A 159 10.26 -1.33 15.94
C LYS A 159 9.69 -1.31 14.53
N MET A 160 8.39 -1.56 14.37
CA MET A 160 7.74 -1.55 13.06
C MET A 160 7.60 -0.11 12.57
N LYS A 161 8.07 0.15 11.35
CA LYS A 161 7.83 1.41 10.63
C LYS A 161 7.06 1.12 9.36
N VAL A 162 6.08 1.97 9.07
CA VAL A 162 5.36 2.00 7.79
C VAL A 162 5.81 3.25 7.07
N GLU A 163 6.37 3.10 5.89
CA GLU A 163 6.86 4.20 5.09
C GLU A 163 6.06 4.30 3.80
N VAL A 164 5.62 5.51 3.48
CA VAL A 164 5.11 5.85 2.15
C VAL A 164 6.16 6.73 1.51
N SER A 165 6.61 6.36 0.30
CA SER A 165 7.65 7.11 -0.42
C SER A 165 7.21 7.45 -1.84
N LEU A 166 7.71 8.60 -2.31
CA LEU A 166 7.67 9.06 -3.69
C LEU A 166 9.12 9.21 -4.16
N GLN A 167 9.51 8.49 -5.21
CA GLN A 167 10.90 8.45 -5.69
C GLN A 167 10.94 8.61 -7.21
N TYR A 168 11.87 9.40 -7.73
CA TYR A 168 12.11 9.52 -9.16
C TYR A 168 13.24 8.59 -9.58
N GLU A 169 12.91 7.56 -10.36
CA GLU A 169 13.83 6.52 -10.81
C GLU A 169 13.60 6.23 -12.29
N TYR A 170 14.67 6.06 -13.06
CA TYR A 170 14.59 5.69 -14.49
C TYR A 170 13.65 6.59 -15.31
N MET A 171 13.65 7.90 -14.99
CA MET A 171 12.79 8.92 -15.58
C MET A 171 11.31 8.87 -15.21
N GLU A 172 10.92 8.04 -14.24
CA GLU A 172 9.54 7.90 -13.77
C GLU A 172 9.44 8.16 -12.26
N TRP A 173 8.32 8.73 -11.85
CA TRP A 173 7.91 8.83 -10.44
C TRP A 173 7.24 7.54 -9.99
N LYS A 174 7.72 7.01 -8.87
CA LYS A 174 7.24 5.79 -8.24
C LYS A 174 6.71 6.07 -6.85
N VAL A 175 5.47 5.67 -6.59
CA VAL A 175 4.87 5.69 -5.26
C VAL A 175 4.92 4.30 -4.67
N ARG A 176 5.55 4.16 -3.50
CA ARG A 176 5.69 2.89 -2.80
C ARG A 176 5.19 2.99 -1.37
N PHE A 177 4.74 1.87 -0.83
CA PHE A 177 4.72 1.68 0.61
C PHE A 177 5.70 0.58 1.02
N ARG A 178 6.26 0.69 2.22
CA ARG A 178 7.17 -0.29 2.80
C ARG A 178 6.87 -0.49 4.28
N ILE A 179 6.97 -1.71 4.76
CA ILE A 179 6.94 -2.07 6.18
C ILE A 179 8.27 -2.73 6.51
N TYR A 180 8.96 -2.23 7.52
CA TYR A 180 10.26 -2.73 7.94
C TYR A 180 10.48 -2.58 9.45
N GLU A 181 11.47 -3.31 9.95
CA GLU A 181 11.98 -3.16 11.31
C GLU A 181 13.11 -2.13 11.34
N ARG A 182 13.06 -1.20 12.29
CA ARG A 182 14.11 -0.22 12.54
C ARG A 182 14.66 -0.38 13.94
N GLU A 183 15.93 -0.77 14.05
CA GLU A 183 16.56 -1.07 15.35
C GLU A 183 17.04 0.15 16.14
N ARG A 184 17.31 1.28 15.47
CA ARG A 184 17.79 2.53 16.10
C ARG A 184 17.06 3.74 15.54
N GLU A 185 16.71 4.70 16.40
CA GLU A 185 16.32 6.04 15.97
C GLU A 185 17.57 6.78 15.47
N ASP A 186 17.50 7.59 14.39
CA ASP A 186 18.68 8.26 13.79
C ASP A 186 19.42 9.18 14.80
N SER A 187 18.80 9.52 15.92
CA SER A 187 19.37 10.28 17.02
C SER A 187 20.25 9.48 17.98
N GLU A 188 20.28 8.15 17.90
CA GLU A 188 21.12 7.30 18.74
C GLU A 188 22.52 7.15 18.15
N ARG A 189 23.43 8.02 18.59
CA ARG A 189 24.88 7.89 18.33
C ARG A 189 25.33 6.54 18.88
N GLY A 190 25.76 5.63 18.01
CA GLY A 190 26.21 4.30 18.42
C GLY A 190 27.37 4.41 19.42
N ASP A 191 27.39 3.51 20.41
CA ASP A 191 28.53 3.37 21.31
C ASP A 191 29.79 3.12 20.47
N MET A 192 30.75 4.03 20.60
CA MET A 192 32.12 3.80 20.17
C MET A 192 32.61 2.65 21.03
N ILE A 193 32.82 1.48 20.44
CA ILE A 193 33.58 0.42 21.09
C ILE A 193 35.00 0.99 21.14
N ASP A 194 35.40 1.46 22.33
CA ASP A 194 36.78 1.84 22.56
C ASP A 194 37.64 0.58 22.34
N GLU A 195 38.42 0.59 21.27
CA GLU A 195 39.52 -0.35 21.04
C GLU A 195 40.63 -0.08 22.07
N GLU A 196 40.41 -0.45 23.32
CA GLU A 196 41.47 -0.65 24.31
C GLU A 196 41.24 -1.98 25.01
N GLU A 197 41.66 -3.07 24.38
CA GLU A 197 42.35 -4.21 25.00
C GLU A 197 42.71 -5.24 23.91
N LEU A 198 43.87 -5.02 23.29
CA LEU A 198 44.69 -6.05 22.64
C LEU A 198 46.01 -6.20 23.42
#